data_AF-A0A8S4REZ3-F1
#
_entry.id   AF-A0A8S4REZ3-F1
#
_cell.length_a   1.000
_cell.length_b   1.000
_cell.length_c   1.000
_cell.angle_alpha   90.00
_cell.angle_beta   90.00
_cell.angle_gamma   90.00
#
_symmetry.space_group_name_H-M   'P 1'
#
loop_
_entity.id
_entity.type
_entity.pdbx_description
1 polymer ?
#
loop_
_entity_poly.entity_id
_entity_poly.type
_entity_poly.pdbx_seq_one_letter_code
_entity_poly.pdbx_strand_id
1 'polypeptide(L)'
;MRKWTVLRERRPFYAARASEAAARARLSRARKQRVGNAQRQHITDARRLVNSAQEIYEKHDTIKCLEAAEFGMEQISRIQGNMLPGKDKFLQELYEIVAQAFLDQKRVRAEMSEADREKRAFILLGIPISREPSHDSILRTRPPAPPRDAKRRLRALERSLTLSGRAPERCYVLHELARLHADTRQAHRARFYAAKCQSEAKSSKLHAWCINATFLLARCHVLQNNRPESRAQLIEGAALARSFGYLDVAAFFDTCVDISLEGEVGSNDSILVKREKAMVSLMQDDDLRQAAEHLFRRMSVLPASRRFSVMPGTRAEEPVEPTSNRRASIMPRGQTPVRVAPKKHYPLGFQDFDM
;
A
#
# COMPACT_ATOMS: atom_id res chain seq x y z
N MET A 1 -8.44 -77.79 -37.63
CA MET A 1 -8.63 -76.73 -36.61
C MET A 1 -7.86 -77.11 -35.35
N ARG A 2 -6.83 -76.37 -34.92
CA ARG A 2 -6.19 -76.37 -33.56
C ARG A 2 -4.76 -75.80 -33.63
N LYS A 3 -4.63 -74.51 -33.92
CA LYS A 3 -3.37 -73.76 -33.70
C LYS A 3 -3.63 -72.40 -33.05
N TRP A 4 -4.79 -71.80 -33.36
CA TRP A 4 -5.24 -70.53 -32.78
C TRP A 4 -5.77 -70.63 -31.34
N THR A 5 -6.20 -71.80 -30.88
CA THR A 5 -6.72 -72.02 -29.52
C THR A 5 -5.60 -72.16 -28.49
N VAL A 6 -4.51 -72.86 -28.84
CA VAL A 6 -3.36 -73.13 -27.95
C VAL A 6 -2.55 -71.87 -27.63
N LEU A 7 -2.59 -70.84 -28.50
CA LEU A 7 -1.96 -69.54 -28.24
C LEU A 7 -2.74 -68.65 -27.26
N ARG A 8 -4.04 -68.90 -27.05
CA ARG A 8 -4.87 -68.18 -26.04
C ARG A 8 -4.68 -68.71 -24.62
N GLU A 9 -4.05 -69.87 -24.45
CA GLU A 9 -3.93 -70.58 -23.17
C GLU A 9 -2.74 -70.14 -22.32
N ARG A 10 -1.81 -69.32 -22.83
CA ARG A 10 -0.61 -68.95 -22.04
C ARG A 10 -0.78 -67.73 -21.15
N ARG A 11 -1.64 -66.77 -21.52
CA ARG A 11 -2.16 -65.72 -20.62
C ARG A 11 -3.49 -65.22 -21.16
N PRO A 12 -4.62 -65.48 -20.49
CA PRO A 12 -5.90 -64.98 -20.95
C PRO A 12 -5.92 -63.44 -20.88
N PHE A 13 -6.61 -62.81 -21.83
CA PHE A 13 -6.63 -61.36 -22.00
C PHE A 13 -7.02 -60.58 -20.73
N TYR A 14 -7.89 -61.14 -19.89
CA TYR A 14 -8.25 -60.56 -18.60
C TYR A 14 -7.08 -60.48 -17.61
N ALA A 15 -6.17 -61.46 -17.63
CA ALA A 15 -4.97 -61.47 -16.78
C ALA A 15 -3.96 -60.41 -17.23
N ALA A 16 -3.83 -60.20 -18.55
CA ALA A 16 -3.03 -59.10 -19.09
C ALA A 16 -3.61 -57.73 -18.66
N ARG A 17 -4.92 -57.52 -18.82
CA ARG A 17 -5.59 -56.29 -18.34
C ARG A 17 -5.49 -56.09 -16.83
N ALA A 18 -5.59 -57.15 -16.03
CA ALA A 18 -5.39 -57.07 -14.58
C ALA A 18 -3.95 -56.67 -14.22
N SER A 19 -2.95 -57.22 -14.93
CA SER A 19 -1.55 -56.85 -14.74
C SER A 19 -1.26 -55.40 -15.16
N GLU A 20 -1.85 -54.92 -16.25
CA GLU A 20 -1.78 -53.52 -16.68
C GLU A 20 -2.46 -52.59 -15.67
N ALA A 21 -3.64 -52.97 -15.17
CA ALA A 21 -4.35 -52.21 -14.14
C ALA A 21 -3.54 -52.13 -12.85
N ALA A 22 -2.91 -53.23 -12.42
CA ALA A 22 -2.01 -53.27 -11.27
C ALA A 22 -0.76 -52.40 -11.49
N ALA A 23 -0.15 -52.44 -12.68
CA ALA A 23 0.99 -51.58 -13.04
C ALA A 23 0.60 -50.09 -13.03
N ARG A 24 -0.55 -49.74 -13.61
CA ARG A 24 -1.11 -48.37 -13.57
C ARG A 24 -1.42 -47.92 -12.14
N ALA A 25 -1.96 -48.80 -11.30
CA ALA A 25 -2.22 -48.52 -9.90
C ALA A 25 -0.92 -48.27 -9.11
N ARG A 26 0.14 -49.07 -9.37
CA ARG A 26 1.48 -48.85 -8.78
C ARG A 26 2.07 -47.50 -9.21
N LEU A 27 2.00 -47.17 -10.50
CA LEU A 27 2.51 -45.90 -11.02
C LEU A 27 1.72 -44.71 -10.45
N SER A 28 0.39 -44.82 -10.35
CA SER A 28 -0.47 -43.82 -9.72
C SER A 28 -0.13 -43.62 -8.24
N ARG A 29 0.08 -44.70 -7.48
CA ARG A 29 0.53 -44.64 -6.08
C ARG A 29 1.90 -43.99 -5.96
N ALA A 30 2.87 -44.37 -6.78
CA ALA A 30 4.20 -43.76 -6.80
C ALA A 30 4.15 -42.27 -7.14
N ARG A 31 3.30 -41.86 -8.10
CA ARG A 31 3.08 -40.45 -8.44
C ARG A 31 2.47 -39.68 -7.26
N LYS A 32 1.43 -40.22 -6.61
CA LYS A 32 0.82 -39.62 -5.42
C LYS A 32 1.84 -39.47 -4.28
N GLN A 33 2.67 -40.48 -4.04
CA GLN A 33 3.73 -40.42 -3.03
C GLN A 33 4.79 -39.36 -3.37
N ARG A 34 5.23 -39.27 -4.64
CA ARG A 34 6.18 -38.23 -5.08
C ARG A 34 5.63 -36.83 -4.88
N VAL A 35 4.37 -36.60 -5.26
CA VAL A 35 3.70 -35.31 -5.05
C VAL A 35 3.58 -35.00 -3.55
N GLY A 36 3.15 -35.98 -2.74
CA GLY A 36 3.04 -35.80 -1.28
C GLY A 36 4.38 -35.49 -0.62
N ASN A 37 5.47 -36.14 -1.03
CA ASN A 37 6.81 -35.84 -0.53
C ASN A 37 7.28 -34.45 -0.94
N ALA A 38 7.04 -34.04 -2.20
CA ALA A 38 7.36 -32.70 -2.67
C ALA A 38 6.56 -31.62 -1.92
N GLN A 39 5.26 -31.84 -1.68
CA GLN A 39 4.43 -30.95 -0.88
C GLN A 39 4.96 -30.80 0.55
N ARG A 40 5.34 -31.90 1.21
CA ARG A 40 5.96 -31.85 2.55
C ARG A 40 7.27 -31.07 2.56
N GLN A 41 8.09 -31.24 1.53
CA GLN A 41 9.34 -30.49 1.39
C GLN A 41 9.05 -28.99 1.26
N HIS A 42 8.13 -28.60 0.37
CA HIS A 42 7.74 -27.20 0.21
C HIS A 42 7.14 -26.59 1.48
N ILE A 43 6.33 -27.34 2.24
CA ILE A 43 5.81 -26.89 3.53
C ILE A 43 6.95 -26.66 4.53
N THR A 44 7.91 -27.58 4.58
CA THR A 44 9.07 -27.47 5.48
C THR A 44 9.94 -26.28 5.11
N ASP A 45 10.19 -26.06 3.83
CA ASP A 45 10.99 -24.94 3.35
C ASP A 45 10.26 -23.59 3.54
N ALA A 46 8.95 -23.53 3.29
CA ALA A 46 8.15 -22.33 3.58
C ALA A 46 8.18 -21.98 5.07
N ARG A 47 8.04 -22.97 5.96
CA ARG A 47 8.17 -22.76 7.42
C ARG A 47 9.55 -22.25 7.81
N ARG A 48 10.62 -22.79 7.23
CA ARG A 48 11.99 -22.31 7.47
C ARG A 48 12.15 -20.84 7.10
N LEU A 49 11.57 -20.42 5.97
CA LEU A 49 11.61 -19.02 5.53
C LEU A 49 10.87 -18.10 6.51
N VAL A 50 9.69 -18.49 6.97
CA VAL A 50 8.93 -17.72 7.98
C VAL A 50 9.70 -17.65 9.30
N ASN A 51 10.15 -18.79 9.82
CA ASN A 51 10.89 -18.86 11.08
C ASN A 51 12.17 -18.03 11.03
N SER A 52 12.90 -18.06 9.90
CA SER A 52 14.10 -17.25 9.74
C SER A 52 13.78 -15.75 9.81
N ALA A 53 12.70 -15.28 9.18
CA ALA A 53 12.28 -13.88 9.30
C ALA A 53 11.88 -13.52 10.74
N GLN A 54 11.17 -14.43 11.43
CA GLN A 54 10.77 -14.26 12.82
C GLN A 54 11.98 -14.20 13.78
N GLU A 55 12.96 -15.08 13.63
CA GLU A 55 14.20 -15.08 14.44
C GLU A 55 15.01 -13.79 14.24
N ILE A 56 15.02 -13.22 13.03
CA ILE A 56 15.69 -11.95 12.75
C ILE A 56 14.89 -10.78 13.35
N TYR A 57 13.56 -10.84 13.29
CA TYR A 57 12.68 -9.88 13.94
C TYR A 57 12.93 -9.81 15.45
N GLU A 58 13.05 -10.96 16.12
CA GLU A 58 13.35 -11.04 17.55
C GLU A 58 14.72 -10.46 17.93
N LYS A 59 15.68 -10.47 16.99
CA LYS A 59 16.99 -9.82 17.15
C LYS A 59 16.94 -8.30 16.92
N HIS A 60 15.77 -7.74 16.61
CA HIS A 60 15.55 -6.32 16.31
C HIS A 60 16.38 -5.76 15.15
N ASP A 61 16.82 -6.62 14.22
CA ASP A 61 17.45 -6.19 12.97
C ASP A 61 16.39 -5.96 11.90
N THR A 62 15.76 -4.78 11.93
CA THR A 62 14.59 -4.46 11.10
C THR A 62 14.87 -4.56 9.60
N ILE A 63 16.08 -4.25 9.13
CA ILE A 63 16.37 -4.27 7.68
C ILE A 63 16.54 -5.69 7.19
N LYS A 64 17.37 -6.49 7.87
CA LYS A 64 17.53 -7.89 7.50
C LYS A 64 16.21 -8.64 7.63
N CYS A 65 15.37 -8.28 8.59
CA CYS A 65 14.02 -8.83 8.72
C CYS A 65 13.17 -8.52 7.48
N LEU A 66 13.15 -7.26 7.01
CA LEU A 66 12.39 -6.87 5.83
C LEU A 66 12.92 -7.56 4.57
N GLU A 67 14.24 -7.65 4.39
CA GLU A 67 14.86 -8.35 3.25
C GLU A 67 14.57 -9.86 3.26
N ALA A 68 14.68 -10.51 4.42
CA ALA A 68 14.38 -11.92 4.59
C ALA A 68 12.89 -12.22 4.33
N ALA A 69 11.99 -11.34 4.80
CA ALA A 69 10.56 -11.48 4.56
C ALA A 69 10.21 -11.27 3.08
N GLU A 70 10.79 -10.26 2.42
CA GLU A 70 10.61 -10.04 0.98
C GLU A 70 11.10 -11.25 0.16
N PHE A 71 12.27 -11.79 0.50
CA PHE A 71 12.80 -13.00 -0.11
C PHE A 71 11.87 -14.19 0.11
N GLY A 72 11.39 -14.40 1.34
CA GLY A 72 10.45 -15.47 1.68
C GLY A 72 9.14 -15.36 0.88
N MET A 73 8.58 -14.15 0.79
CA MET A 73 7.37 -13.88 0.01
C MET A 73 7.58 -14.21 -1.47
N GLU A 74 8.72 -13.83 -2.05
CA GLU A 74 9.04 -14.12 -3.44
C GLU A 74 9.15 -15.63 -3.70
N GLN A 75 9.90 -16.35 -2.86
CA GLN A 75 10.08 -17.80 -3.01
C GLN A 75 8.75 -18.55 -2.89
N ILE A 76 7.94 -18.22 -1.89
CA ILE A 76 6.63 -18.85 -1.67
C ILE A 76 5.66 -18.50 -2.82
N SER A 77 5.71 -17.25 -3.31
CA SER A 77 4.85 -16.80 -4.41
C SER A 77 5.09 -17.56 -5.72
N ARG A 78 6.33 -17.98 -5.99
CA ARG A 78 6.70 -18.77 -7.17
C ARG A 78 6.14 -20.20 -7.15
N ILE A 79 5.84 -20.75 -5.97
CA ILE A 79 5.31 -22.11 -5.84
C ILE A 79 3.83 -22.13 -6.24
N GLN A 80 3.45 -23.10 -7.08
CA GLN A 80 2.05 -23.30 -7.49
C GLN A 80 1.18 -23.74 -6.29
N GLY A 81 -0.06 -23.27 -6.23
CA GLY A 81 -0.96 -23.54 -5.08
C GLY A 81 -1.29 -25.03 -4.87
N ASN A 82 -1.25 -25.85 -5.91
CA ASN A 82 -1.39 -27.31 -5.82
C ASN A 82 -0.19 -28.01 -5.14
N MET A 83 1.00 -27.39 -5.18
CA MET A 83 2.24 -27.92 -4.63
C MET A 83 2.53 -27.43 -3.20
N LEU A 84 1.87 -26.36 -2.77
CA LEU A 84 1.96 -25.83 -1.40
C LEU A 84 0.56 -25.61 -0.82
N PRO A 85 -0.03 -26.63 -0.17
CA PRO A 85 -1.30 -26.45 0.50
C PRO A 85 -1.14 -25.45 1.65
N GLY A 86 -2.03 -24.46 1.73
CA GLY A 86 -1.94 -23.41 2.75
C GLY A 86 -0.89 -22.34 2.48
N LYS A 87 -0.40 -22.20 1.24
CA LYS A 87 0.48 -21.10 0.77
C LYS A 87 0.11 -19.74 1.37
N ASP A 88 -1.18 -19.48 1.44
CA ASP A 88 -1.77 -18.22 1.86
C ASP A 88 -1.48 -17.88 3.32
N LYS A 89 -1.42 -18.89 4.19
CA LYS A 89 -1.12 -18.73 5.61
C LYS A 89 0.32 -18.27 5.81
N PHE A 90 1.26 -18.92 5.11
CA PHE A 90 2.67 -18.52 5.17
C PHE A 90 2.90 -17.11 4.64
N LEU A 91 2.22 -16.73 3.56
CA LEU A 91 2.30 -15.35 3.05
C LEU A 91 1.70 -14.35 4.04
N GLN A 92 0.56 -14.67 4.67
CA GLN A 92 -0.04 -13.84 5.70
C GLN A 92 0.90 -13.63 6.89
N GLU A 93 1.51 -14.70 7.40
CA GLU A 93 2.50 -14.63 8.49
C GLU A 93 3.67 -13.71 8.12
N LEU A 94 4.20 -13.80 6.89
CA LEU A 94 5.24 -12.90 6.42
C LEU A 94 4.76 -11.43 6.34
N TYR A 95 3.53 -11.16 5.89
CA TYR A 95 2.99 -9.80 5.86
C TYR A 95 2.82 -9.24 7.27
N GLU A 96 2.42 -10.07 8.24
CA GLU A 96 2.31 -9.69 9.64
C GLU A 96 3.69 -9.37 10.24
N ILE A 97 4.71 -10.20 9.99
CA ILE A 97 6.11 -9.93 10.41
C ILE A 97 6.59 -8.60 9.85
N VAL A 98 6.35 -8.33 8.55
CA VAL A 98 6.72 -7.05 7.92
C VAL A 98 6.00 -5.87 8.57
N ALA A 99 4.70 -6.01 8.87
CA ALA A 99 3.95 -4.95 9.55
C ALA A 99 4.53 -4.64 10.93
N GLN A 100 4.90 -5.68 11.69
CA GLN A 100 5.53 -5.53 13.01
C GLN A 100 6.94 -4.95 12.90
N ALA A 101 7.74 -5.34 11.91
CA ALA A 101 9.06 -4.77 11.66
C ALA A 101 8.99 -3.26 11.37
N PHE A 102 7.98 -2.81 10.61
CA PHE A 102 7.75 -1.39 10.39
C PHE A 102 7.30 -0.64 11.64
N LEU A 103 6.56 -1.29 12.55
CA LEU A 103 6.23 -0.70 13.85
C LEU A 103 7.44 -0.62 14.77
N ASP A 104 8.33 -1.61 14.74
CA ASP A 104 9.54 -1.65 15.57
C ASP A 104 10.45 -0.43 15.30
N GLN A 105 10.47 0.05 14.05
CA GLN A 105 11.14 1.31 13.68
C GLN A 105 10.63 2.55 14.43
N LYS A 106 9.38 2.50 14.92
CA LYS A 106 8.67 3.60 15.58
C LYS A 106 8.53 3.40 17.09
N ARG A 107 9.31 2.50 17.70
CA ARG A 107 9.28 2.28 19.15
C ARG A 107 10.23 3.20 19.89
N VAL A 108 9.77 3.75 21.02
CA VAL A 108 10.67 4.41 21.98
C VAL A 108 11.19 3.38 22.98
N ARG A 109 12.51 3.28 23.12
CA ARG A 109 13.14 2.55 24.24
C ARG A 109 13.35 3.50 25.42
N ALA A 110 13.18 3.02 26.64
CA ALA A 110 13.38 3.82 27.85
C ALA A 110 14.82 4.36 27.98
N GLU A 111 15.81 3.61 27.46
CA GLU A 111 17.23 3.97 27.46
C GLU A 111 17.58 5.07 26.45
N MET A 112 16.64 5.47 25.58
CA MET A 112 16.90 6.39 24.48
C MET A 112 16.89 7.84 24.95
N SER A 113 17.95 8.59 24.61
CA SER A 113 17.98 10.03 24.85
C SER A 113 16.87 10.75 24.07
N GLU A 114 16.36 11.87 24.61
CA GLU A 114 15.40 12.72 23.92
C GLU A 114 15.91 13.19 22.55
N ALA A 115 17.18 13.61 22.49
CA ALA A 115 17.82 14.01 21.24
C ALA A 115 17.85 12.89 20.19
N ASP A 116 18.05 11.62 20.57
CA ASP A 116 18.01 10.50 19.63
C ASP A 116 16.58 10.16 19.19
N ARG A 117 15.59 10.30 20.10
CA ARG A 117 14.16 10.16 19.76
C ARG A 117 13.74 11.21 18.71
N GLU A 118 14.16 12.45 18.90
CA GLU A 118 13.85 13.55 17.98
C GLU A 118 14.51 13.33 16.61
N LYS A 119 15.81 13.00 16.59
CA LYS A 119 16.52 12.67 15.34
C LYS A 119 15.83 11.54 14.59
N ARG A 120 15.36 10.51 15.30
CA ARG A 120 14.61 9.41 14.69
C ARG A 120 13.31 9.89 14.06
N ALA A 121 12.55 10.70 14.78
CA ALA A 121 11.32 11.31 14.28
C ALA A 121 11.57 12.17 13.03
N PHE A 122 12.58 13.05 13.03
CA PHE A 122 12.97 13.84 11.85
C PHE A 122 13.27 12.96 10.63
N ILE A 123 14.12 11.94 10.78
CA ILE A 123 14.49 11.05 9.67
C ILE A 123 13.28 10.25 9.18
N LEU A 124 12.49 9.65 10.08
CA LEU A 124 11.32 8.86 9.70
C LEU A 124 10.23 9.71 9.03
N LEU A 125 10.05 10.97 9.44
CA LEU A 125 9.17 11.95 8.79
C LEU A 125 9.75 12.51 7.47
N GLY A 126 11.02 12.22 7.16
CA GLY A 126 11.67 12.67 5.94
C GLY A 126 12.09 14.14 5.96
N ILE A 127 12.30 14.71 7.14
CA ILE A 127 12.84 16.05 7.35
C ILE A 127 14.38 15.93 7.33
N PRO A 128 15.09 16.74 6.52
CA PRO A 128 16.56 16.68 6.47
C PRO A 128 17.17 17.16 7.78
N ILE A 129 18.19 16.45 8.29
CA ILE A 129 19.00 16.85 9.46
C ILE A 129 20.40 17.20 8.97
N SER A 130 21.01 18.26 9.51
CA SER A 130 22.34 18.77 9.10
C SER A 130 23.53 18.18 9.85
N ARG A 131 23.34 17.32 10.87
CA ARG A 131 24.42 16.81 11.74
C ARG A 131 24.43 15.28 11.84
N GLU A 132 25.60 14.67 11.63
CA GLU A 132 25.92 13.25 11.92
C GLU A 132 26.81 13.13 13.18
N PRO A 133 26.88 11.94 13.86
CA PRO A 133 26.02 10.76 13.77
C PRO A 133 25.17 10.53 15.04
N SER A 134 24.01 9.89 14.90
CA SER A 134 23.27 9.33 16.04
C SER A 134 23.85 7.98 16.47
N HIS A 135 23.73 7.65 17.75
CA HIS A 135 24.05 6.30 18.25
C HIS A 135 22.96 5.27 17.97
N ASP A 136 21.84 5.70 17.38
CA ASP A 136 20.71 4.87 17.07
C ASP A 136 20.97 3.87 15.92
N SER A 137 20.75 2.59 16.22
CA SER A 137 20.87 1.46 15.29
C SER A 137 19.85 1.51 14.14
N ILE A 138 18.66 2.09 14.36
CA ILE A 138 17.61 2.21 13.33
C ILE A 138 17.98 3.26 12.28
N LEU A 139 18.72 4.29 12.68
CA LEU A 139 19.15 5.38 11.80
C LEU A 139 20.38 5.04 10.98
N ARG A 140 21.31 4.27 11.56
CA ARG A 140 22.53 3.80 10.86
C ARG A 140 22.25 2.84 9.73
N THR A 141 21.09 2.18 9.75
CA THR A 141 20.75 1.12 8.82
C THR A 141 19.93 1.64 7.63
N ARG A 142 19.24 2.78 7.74
CA ARG A 142 18.37 3.27 6.67
C ARG A 142 19.15 3.57 5.38
N PRO A 143 18.74 3.03 4.21
CA PRO A 143 19.33 3.41 2.94
C PRO A 143 19.14 4.92 2.71
N PRO A 144 20.23 5.69 2.51
CA PRO A 144 20.16 7.15 2.36
C PRO A 144 19.55 7.58 1.01
N ALA A 145 19.39 6.65 0.07
CA ALA A 145 18.92 6.93 -1.28
C ALA A 145 17.81 5.95 -1.72
N PRO A 146 16.86 6.39 -2.55
CA PRO A 146 15.91 5.49 -3.19
C PRO A 146 16.69 4.44 -4.01
N PRO A 147 16.24 3.17 -4.06
CA PRO A 147 16.91 2.13 -4.81
C PRO A 147 17.10 2.53 -6.28
N ARG A 148 18.26 2.21 -6.87
CA ARG A 148 18.56 2.50 -8.30
C ARG A 148 17.48 1.96 -9.24
N ASP A 149 16.80 0.88 -8.83
CA ASP A 149 15.73 0.21 -9.56
C ASP A 149 14.30 0.60 -9.13
N ALA A 150 14.11 1.74 -8.45
CA ALA A 150 12.80 2.16 -7.92
C ALA A 150 11.68 2.14 -8.97
N LYS A 151 11.96 2.55 -10.23
CA LYS A 151 10.97 2.50 -11.31
C LYS A 151 10.52 1.08 -11.66
N ARG A 152 11.44 0.11 -11.67
CA ARG A 152 11.14 -1.30 -11.95
C ARG A 152 10.32 -1.90 -10.82
N ARG A 153 10.70 -1.58 -9.57
CA ARG A 153 9.98 -2.03 -8.36
C ARG A 153 8.57 -1.46 -8.30
N LEU A 154 8.39 -0.16 -8.58
CA LEU A 154 7.06 0.47 -8.66
C LEU A 154 6.14 -0.24 -9.66
N ARG A 155 6.61 -0.49 -10.89
CA ARG A 155 5.81 -1.21 -11.90
C ARG A 155 5.46 -2.63 -11.47
N ALA A 156 6.36 -3.32 -10.76
CA ALA A 156 6.10 -4.65 -10.25
C ALA A 156 5.02 -4.63 -9.15
N LEU A 157 5.10 -3.67 -8.23
CA LEU A 157 4.12 -3.48 -7.16
C LEU A 157 2.75 -3.04 -7.70
N GLU A 158 2.69 -2.15 -8.69
CA GLU A 158 1.44 -1.76 -9.35
C GLU A 158 0.75 -2.96 -10.01
N ARG A 159 1.51 -3.81 -10.72
CA ARG A 159 0.97 -5.08 -11.26
C ARG A 159 0.51 -6.00 -10.15
N SER A 160 1.30 -6.13 -9.08
CA SER A 160 0.91 -6.94 -7.92
C SER A 160 -0.42 -6.46 -7.37
N LEU A 161 -0.60 -5.16 -7.16
CA LEU A 161 -1.83 -4.57 -6.62
C LEU A 161 -3.08 -4.92 -7.44
N THR A 162 -2.96 -5.02 -8.77
CA THR A 162 -4.09 -5.43 -9.64
C THR A 162 -4.46 -6.90 -9.50
N LEU A 163 -3.50 -7.75 -9.12
CA LEU A 163 -3.68 -9.19 -8.95
C LEU A 163 -4.00 -9.58 -7.49
N SER A 164 -3.61 -8.73 -6.53
CA SER A 164 -3.78 -8.99 -5.10
C SER A 164 -5.25 -8.86 -4.68
N GLY A 165 -5.85 -10.00 -4.33
CA GLY A 165 -7.22 -10.07 -3.81
C GLY A 165 -7.32 -9.98 -2.27
N ARG A 166 -6.22 -10.17 -1.54
CA ARG A 166 -6.24 -10.28 -0.07
C ARG A 166 -5.88 -8.98 0.62
N ALA A 167 -6.60 -8.66 1.69
CA ALA A 167 -6.37 -7.48 2.50
C ALA A 167 -4.91 -7.30 3.00
N PRO A 168 -4.24 -8.28 3.64
CA PRO A 168 -2.87 -8.08 4.15
C PRO A 168 -1.85 -7.85 3.03
N GLU A 169 -1.98 -8.58 1.92
CA GLU A 169 -1.15 -8.40 0.73
C GLU A 169 -1.36 -7.02 0.12
N ARG A 170 -2.62 -6.60 -0.03
CA ARG A 170 -2.96 -5.26 -0.55
C ARG A 170 -2.41 -4.15 0.35
N CYS A 171 -2.52 -4.29 1.68
CA CYS A 171 -1.95 -3.34 2.63
C CYS A 171 -0.43 -3.24 2.47
N TYR A 172 0.26 -4.37 2.37
CA TYR A 172 1.70 -4.43 2.12
C TYR A 172 2.08 -3.70 0.82
N VAL A 173 1.45 -4.06 -0.30
CA VAL A 173 1.75 -3.47 -1.62
C VAL A 173 1.47 -1.97 -1.63
N LEU A 174 0.34 -1.53 -1.07
CA LEU A 174 -0.02 -0.11 -0.99
C LEU A 174 0.95 0.68 -0.11
N HIS A 175 1.37 0.11 1.02
CA HIS A 175 2.36 0.73 1.91
C HIS A 175 3.72 0.86 1.22
N GLU A 176 4.18 -0.18 0.53
CA GLU A 176 5.44 -0.18 -0.22
C GLU A 176 5.44 0.82 -1.38
N LEU A 177 4.33 0.89 -2.15
CA LEU A 177 4.14 1.90 -3.19
C LEU A 177 4.23 3.32 -2.61
N ALA A 178 3.54 3.57 -1.50
CA ALA A 178 3.57 4.87 -0.83
C ALA A 178 4.97 5.23 -0.34
N ARG A 179 5.69 4.28 0.26
CA ARG A 179 7.08 4.45 0.73
C ARG A 179 8.02 4.82 -0.42
N LEU A 180 8.00 4.06 -1.51
CA LEU A 180 8.84 4.32 -2.68
C LEU A 180 8.50 5.64 -3.37
N HIS A 181 7.22 6.01 -3.45
CA HIS A 181 6.83 7.33 -3.98
C HIS A 181 7.29 8.48 -3.08
N ALA A 182 7.30 8.30 -1.76
CA ALA A 182 7.84 9.30 -0.83
C ALA A 182 9.36 9.46 -1.03
N ASP A 183 10.09 8.35 -1.17
CA ASP A 183 11.55 8.37 -1.36
C ASP A 183 11.95 8.92 -2.75
N THR A 184 11.12 8.74 -3.78
CA THR A 184 11.31 9.32 -5.13
C THR A 184 10.79 10.76 -5.27
N ARG A 185 10.48 11.43 -4.16
CA ARG A 185 9.97 12.82 -4.08
C ARG A 185 8.63 13.05 -4.80
N GLN A 186 7.83 12.00 -4.99
CA GLN A 186 6.47 12.07 -5.53
C GLN A 186 5.42 12.04 -4.42
N ALA A 187 5.49 13.02 -3.50
CA ALA A 187 4.68 13.03 -2.28
C ALA A 187 3.16 12.97 -2.52
N HIS A 188 2.67 13.46 -3.65
CA HIS A 188 1.24 13.41 -4.00
C HIS A 188 0.74 11.98 -4.27
N ARG A 189 1.49 11.17 -5.03
CA ARG A 189 1.18 9.74 -5.25
C ARG A 189 1.34 8.95 -3.97
N ALA A 190 2.38 9.25 -3.20
CA ALA A 190 2.61 8.63 -1.91
C ALA A 190 1.40 8.80 -0.97
N ARG A 191 0.87 10.03 -0.87
CA ARG A 191 -0.32 10.35 -0.08
C ARG A 191 -1.55 9.53 -0.51
N PHE A 192 -1.78 9.42 -1.82
CA PHE A 192 -2.91 8.66 -2.36
C PHE A 192 -2.84 7.17 -1.96
N TYR A 193 -1.68 6.54 -2.15
CA TYR A 193 -1.50 5.12 -1.78
C TYR A 193 -1.53 4.90 -0.27
N ALA A 194 -0.96 5.83 0.53
CA ALA A 194 -1.00 5.75 1.98
C ALA A 194 -2.43 5.84 2.53
N ALA A 195 -3.24 6.77 2.01
CA ALA A 195 -4.66 6.90 2.38
C ALA A 195 -5.46 5.64 2.03
N LYS A 196 -5.20 5.06 0.85
CA LYS A 196 -5.84 3.79 0.44
C LYS A 196 -5.40 2.61 1.31
N CYS A 197 -4.14 2.57 1.73
CA CYS A 197 -3.66 1.57 2.68
C CYS A 197 -4.37 1.71 4.03
N GLN A 198 -4.55 2.94 4.51
CA GLN A 198 -5.24 3.21 5.77
C GLN A 198 -6.71 2.75 5.73
N SER A 199 -7.44 3.00 4.65
CA SER A 199 -8.84 2.56 4.53
C SER A 199 -8.99 1.04 4.42
N GLU A 200 -8.10 0.38 3.66
CA GLU A 200 -8.04 -1.08 3.55
C GLU A 200 -7.71 -1.73 4.91
N ALA A 201 -6.74 -1.17 5.64
CA ALA A 201 -6.35 -1.68 6.95
C ALA A 201 -7.47 -1.49 8.00
N LYS A 202 -8.16 -0.34 7.99
CA LYS A 202 -9.31 -0.07 8.88
C LYS A 202 -10.48 -1.02 8.60
N SER A 203 -10.85 -1.20 7.32
CA SER A 203 -11.93 -2.11 6.93
C SER A 203 -11.64 -3.57 7.27
N SER A 204 -10.37 -3.98 7.16
CA SER A 204 -9.94 -5.36 7.43
C SER A 204 -9.48 -5.60 8.87
N LYS A 205 -9.59 -4.59 9.76
CA LYS A 205 -9.14 -4.64 11.17
C LYS A 205 -7.67 -5.05 11.34
N LEU A 206 -6.81 -4.65 10.40
CA LEU A 206 -5.38 -4.90 10.45
C LEU A 206 -4.67 -3.76 11.19
N HIS A 207 -4.64 -3.86 12.52
CA HIS A 207 -4.17 -2.78 13.41
C HIS A 207 -2.76 -2.28 13.11
N ALA A 208 -1.79 -3.20 12.93
CA ALA A 208 -0.41 -2.83 12.65
C ALA A 208 -0.25 -2.06 11.33
N TRP A 209 -0.94 -2.53 10.28
CA TRP A 209 -0.99 -1.83 8.99
C TRP A 209 -1.68 -0.47 9.09
N CYS A 210 -2.74 -0.36 9.91
CA CYS A 210 -3.44 0.90 10.11
C CYS A 210 -2.53 1.97 10.74
N ILE A 211 -1.76 1.62 11.78
CA ILE A 211 -0.81 2.54 12.41
C ILE A 211 0.30 2.92 11.42
N ASN A 212 0.89 1.94 10.73
CA ASN A 212 1.95 2.17 9.75
C ASN A 212 1.49 3.10 8.60
N ALA A 213 0.29 2.85 8.05
CA ALA A 213 -0.29 3.68 7.01
C ALA A 213 -0.57 5.11 7.49
N THR A 214 -1.06 5.27 8.72
CA THR A 214 -1.32 6.60 9.33
C THR A 214 -0.03 7.39 9.50
N PHE A 215 1.04 6.75 9.97
CA PHE A 215 2.37 7.39 10.03
C PHE A 215 2.89 7.80 8.64
N LEU A 216 2.78 6.90 7.66
CA LEU A 216 3.24 7.17 6.30
C LEU A 216 2.43 8.30 5.65
N LEU A 217 1.14 8.41 5.97
CA LEU A 217 0.30 9.52 5.53
C LEU A 217 0.75 10.85 6.15
N ALA A 218 1.05 10.88 7.45
CA ALA A 218 1.63 12.04 8.11
C ALA A 218 2.96 12.46 7.46
N ARG A 219 3.87 11.50 7.22
CA ARG A 219 5.12 11.73 6.47
C ARG A 219 4.85 12.39 5.12
N CYS A 220 3.85 11.93 4.36
CA CYS A 220 3.50 12.53 3.07
C CYS A 220 3.02 13.98 3.21
N HIS A 221 2.29 14.31 4.28
CA HIS A 221 1.86 15.68 4.57
C HIS A 221 3.05 16.58 4.94
N VAL A 222 4.01 16.10 5.74
CA VAL A 222 5.27 16.81 6.01
C VAL A 222 6.01 17.13 4.72
N LEU A 223 6.19 16.14 3.84
CA LEU A 223 6.87 16.31 2.54
C LEU A 223 6.15 17.28 1.59
N GLN A 224 4.85 17.52 1.79
CA GLN A 224 4.05 18.51 1.04
C GLN A 224 4.00 19.88 1.74
N ASN A 225 4.76 20.08 2.82
CA ASN A 225 4.71 21.25 3.69
C ASN A 225 3.30 21.54 4.23
N ASN A 226 2.55 20.49 4.54
CA ASN A 226 1.19 20.57 5.06
C ASN A 226 1.13 20.18 6.55
N ARG A 227 1.62 21.09 7.41
CA ARG A 227 1.85 20.83 8.84
C ARG A 227 0.57 20.53 9.65
N PRO A 228 -0.55 21.27 9.50
CA PRO A 228 -1.73 21.02 10.33
C PRO A 228 -2.32 19.61 10.09
N GLU A 229 -2.30 19.14 8.85
CA GLU A 229 -2.80 17.82 8.47
C GLU A 229 -1.85 16.72 8.89
N SER A 230 -0.54 16.96 8.80
CA SER A 230 0.44 16.05 9.38
C SER A 230 0.19 15.87 10.88
N ARG A 231 0.02 16.97 11.61
CA ARG A 231 -0.26 16.95 13.05
C ARG A 231 -1.56 16.20 13.37
N ALA A 232 -2.63 16.46 12.63
CA ALA A 232 -3.90 15.76 12.81
C ALA A 232 -3.73 14.24 12.63
N GLN A 233 -2.99 13.80 11.61
CA GLN A 233 -2.70 12.39 11.37
C GLN A 233 -1.80 11.77 12.46
N LEU A 234 -0.83 12.53 13.00
CA LEU A 234 0.01 12.05 14.09
C LEU A 234 -0.77 11.87 15.39
N ILE A 235 -1.67 12.80 15.72
CA ILE A 235 -2.57 12.70 16.89
C ILE A 235 -3.51 11.50 16.73
N GLU A 236 -4.09 11.32 15.54
CA GLU A 236 -4.91 10.14 15.22
C GLU A 236 -4.10 8.85 15.38
N GLY A 237 -2.87 8.82 14.86
CA GLY A 237 -1.96 7.69 14.99
C GLY A 237 -1.60 7.34 16.44
N ALA A 238 -1.34 8.35 17.27
CA ALA A 238 -1.08 8.17 18.71
C ALA A 238 -2.30 7.57 19.44
N ALA A 239 -3.51 8.07 19.13
CA ALA A 239 -4.74 7.53 19.69
C ALA A 239 -4.99 6.08 19.27
N LEU A 240 -4.77 5.75 17.99
CA LEU A 240 -4.87 4.38 17.48
C LEU A 240 -3.85 3.45 18.15
N ALA A 241 -2.59 3.88 18.27
CA ALA A 241 -1.54 3.11 18.93
C ALA A 241 -1.89 2.80 20.40
N ARG A 242 -2.41 3.79 21.15
CA ARG A 242 -2.93 3.58 22.51
C ARG A 242 -4.09 2.57 22.53
N SER A 243 -5.05 2.71 21.61
CA SER A 243 -6.22 1.81 21.56
C SER A 243 -5.86 0.36 21.23
N PHE A 244 -4.79 0.14 20.47
CA PHE A 244 -4.32 -1.19 20.07
C PHE A 244 -3.25 -1.77 21.02
N GLY A 245 -2.86 -1.04 22.07
CA GLY A 245 -1.90 -1.52 23.09
C GLY A 245 -0.42 -1.25 22.80
N TYR A 246 -0.09 -0.43 21.79
CA TYR A 246 1.28 -0.06 21.43
C TYR A 246 1.69 1.28 22.07
N LEU A 247 1.95 1.28 23.37
CA LEU A 247 2.24 2.50 24.16
C LEU A 247 3.58 3.15 23.79
N ASP A 248 4.59 2.34 23.52
CA ASP A 248 5.92 2.72 23.05
C ASP A 248 5.88 3.44 21.68
N VAL A 249 5.02 2.96 20.80
CA VAL A 249 4.75 3.58 19.50
C VAL A 249 3.95 4.86 19.70
N ALA A 250 2.96 4.88 20.58
CA ALA A 250 2.19 6.10 20.88
C ALA A 250 3.09 7.24 21.37
N ALA A 251 4.03 6.94 22.28
CA ALA A 251 5.01 7.92 22.75
C ALA A 251 5.88 8.47 21.60
N PHE A 252 6.25 7.63 20.62
CA PHE A 252 6.96 8.09 19.43
C PHE A 252 6.11 9.03 18.57
N PHE A 253 4.81 8.75 18.41
CA PHE A 253 3.89 9.64 17.70
C PHE A 253 3.74 10.99 18.42
N ASP A 254 3.68 10.99 19.75
CA ASP A 254 3.62 12.23 20.54
C ASP A 254 4.91 13.07 20.31
N THR A 255 6.10 12.45 20.33
CA THR A 255 7.36 13.12 19.94
C THR A 255 7.32 13.68 18.51
N CYS A 256 6.72 12.94 17.56
CA CYS A 256 6.56 13.43 16.19
C CYS A 256 5.61 14.65 16.09
N VAL A 257 4.60 14.75 16.97
CA VAL A 257 3.68 15.89 17.02
C VAL A 257 4.44 17.16 17.41
N ASP A 258 5.30 17.07 18.40
CA ASP A 258 6.09 18.22 18.89
C ASP A 258 7.04 18.73 17.80
N ILE A 259 7.77 17.82 17.16
CA ILE A 259 8.74 18.13 16.09
C ILE A 259 8.07 18.69 14.82
N SER A 260 6.83 18.30 14.53
CA SER A 260 6.12 18.78 13.35
C SER A 260 5.91 20.30 13.33
N LEU A 261 6.10 20.98 14.47
CA LEU A 261 6.08 22.44 14.58
C LEU A 261 7.42 23.10 14.24
N GLU A 262 8.54 22.42 14.50
CA GLU A 262 9.88 23.03 14.61
C GLU A 262 10.76 22.88 13.36
N GLY A 263 10.38 22.01 12.41
CA GLY A 263 11.19 21.73 11.22
C GLY A 263 10.97 22.66 10.02
N GLU A 264 12.01 23.35 9.53
CA GLU A 264 12.01 23.96 8.20
C GLU A 264 12.06 22.88 7.11
N VAL A 265 10.91 22.49 6.58
CA VAL A 265 10.84 21.67 5.36
C VAL A 265 11.18 22.58 4.19
N GLY A 266 12.30 22.28 3.52
CA GLY A 266 12.84 23.11 2.43
C GLY A 266 11.76 23.66 1.50
N SER A 267 11.81 24.98 1.31
CA SER A 267 10.89 25.87 0.59
C SER A 267 10.58 25.42 -0.85
N ASN A 268 9.87 24.32 -1.00
CA ASN A 268 9.07 24.06 -2.18
C ASN A 268 7.64 24.45 -1.81
N ASP A 269 7.16 25.56 -2.38
CA ASP A 269 5.75 25.93 -2.32
C ASP A 269 4.92 24.66 -2.57
N SER A 270 4.02 24.33 -1.63
CA SER A 270 3.15 23.19 -1.77
C SER A 270 2.39 23.32 -3.09
N ILE A 271 2.07 22.20 -3.76
CA ILE A 271 1.34 22.24 -5.04
C ILE A 271 0.03 23.03 -4.89
N LEU A 272 -0.58 22.99 -3.70
CA LEU A 272 -1.75 23.79 -3.35
C LEU A 272 -1.42 25.28 -3.34
N VAL A 273 -0.33 25.71 -2.70
CA VAL A 273 0.12 27.11 -2.73
C VAL A 273 0.47 27.55 -4.15
N LYS A 274 1.08 26.68 -4.98
CA LYS A 274 1.32 26.96 -6.40
C LYS A 274 0.02 27.14 -7.18
N ARG A 275 -1.00 26.31 -6.90
CA ARG A 275 -2.34 26.44 -7.50
C ARG A 275 -3.04 27.71 -7.03
N GLU A 276 -3.00 28.03 -5.74
CA GLU A 276 -3.54 29.26 -5.18
C GLU A 276 -2.90 30.48 -5.84
N LYS A 277 -1.56 30.53 -5.90
CA LYS A 277 -0.82 31.58 -6.61
C LYS A 277 -1.19 31.66 -8.10
N ALA A 278 -1.37 30.53 -8.78
CA ALA A 278 -1.79 30.51 -10.19
C ALA A 278 -3.24 30.99 -10.38
N MET A 279 -4.16 30.65 -9.47
CA MET A 279 -5.54 31.16 -9.51
C MET A 279 -5.57 32.68 -9.27
N VAL A 280 -4.81 33.15 -8.29
CA VAL A 280 -4.65 34.58 -7.99
C VAL A 280 -4.00 35.32 -9.17
N SER A 281 -3.04 34.71 -9.89
CA SER A 281 -2.40 35.35 -11.05
C SER A 281 -3.27 35.44 -12.30
N LEU A 282 -4.33 34.62 -12.38
CA LEU A 282 -5.28 34.63 -13.51
C LEU A 282 -6.41 35.66 -13.31
N MET A 283 -6.52 36.25 -12.12
CA MET A 283 -7.50 37.31 -11.84
C MET A 283 -7.02 38.64 -12.43
N GLN A 284 -7.91 39.32 -13.15
CA GLN A 284 -7.61 40.60 -13.81
C GLN A 284 -7.83 41.80 -12.88
N ASP A 285 -8.76 41.70 -11.93
CA ASP A 285 -9.07 42.78 -10.99
C ASP A 285 -8.27 42.67 -9.68
N ASP A 286 -7.64 43.76 -9.26
CA ASP A 286 -6.83 43.82 -8.04
C ASP A 286 -7.65 43.64 -6.76
N ASP A 287 -8.89 44.11 -6.73
CA ASP A 287 -9.79 43.92 -5.58
C ASP A 287 -10.16 42.43 -5.39
N LEU A 288 -10.42 41.72 -6.48
CA LEU A 288 -10.67 40.28 -6.46
C LEU A 288 -9.43 39.50 -6.05
N ARG A 289 -8.26 39.95 -6.49
CA ARG A 289 -6.96 39.36 -6.14
C ARG A 289 -6.70 39.45 -4.64
N GLN A 290 -6.87 40.64 -4.05
CA GLN A 290 -6.70 40.86 -2.61
C GLN A 290 -7.73 40.08 -1.78
N ALA A 291 -8.99 40.05 -2.22
CA ALA A 291 -10.04 39.26 -1.56
C ALA A 291 -9.74 37.75 -1.60
N ALA A 292 -9.24 37.25 -2.74
CA ALA A 292 -8.85 35.85 -2.91
C ALA A 292 -7.64 35.48 -2.05
N GLU A 293 -6.61 36.34 -1.99
CA GLU A 293 -5.45 36.13 -1.10
C GLU A 293 -5.85 36.10 0.38
N HIS A 294 -6.72 37.01 0.80
CA HIS A 294 -7.25 37.03 2.16
C HIS A 294 -8.08 35.78 2.47
N LEU A 295 -8.89 35.31 1.52
CA LEU A 295 -9.63 34.06 1.64
C LEU A 295 -8.68 32.86 1.75
N PHE A 296 -7.66 32.75 0.90
CA PHE A 296 -6.67 31.66 0.96
C PHE A 296 -5.90 31.66 2.27
N ARG A 297 -5.53 32.83 2.80
CA ARG A 297 -4.94 32.95 4.15
C ARG A 297 -5.88 32.46 5.24
N ARG A 298 -7.18 32.79 5.21
CA ARG A 298 -8.14 32.27 6.22
C ARG A 298 -8.39 30.77 6.05
N MET A 299 -8.47 30.29 4.81
CA MET A 299 -8.61 28.88 4.51
C MET A 299 -7.34 28.09 4.86
N SER A 300 -6.18 28.75 4.93
CA SER A 300 -4.87 28.16 5.26
C SER A 300 -4.78 27.48 6.63
N VAL A 301 -5.82 27.61 7.44
CA VAL A 301 -6.00 26.95 8.74
C VAL A 301 -6.83 25.66 8.66
N LEU A 302 -7.64 25.46 7.60
CA LEU A 302 -8.57 24.32 7.45
C LEU A 302 -7.94 23.10 6.77
N PRO A 303 -8.27 21.84 7.06
CA PRO A 303 -7.64 20.70 6.36
C PRO A 303 -7.78 20.75 4.82
N ALA A 304 -6.75 20.34 4.08
CA ALA A 304 -6.63 20.35 2.63
C ALA A 304 -7.64 19.41 1.96
N SER A 305 -8.16 18.41 2.67
CA SER A 305 -9.31 17.63 2.18
C SER A 305 -10.56 18.48 1.98
N ARG A 306 -10.65 19.63 2.67
CA ARG A 306 -11.72 20.63 2.55
C ARG A 306 -11.31 21.82 1.67
N ARG A 307 -10.05 21.88 1.20
CA ARG A 307 -9.56 22.90 0.27
C ARG A 307 -9.38 22.27 -1.11
N PHE A 308 -10.09 22.76 -2.12
CA PHE A 308 -9.89 22.31 -3.51
C PHE A 308 -9.89 20.78 -3.69
N SER A 309 -11.02 20.12 -3.36
CA SER A 309 -11.16 18.66 -3.34
C SER A 309 -11.01 17.95 -4.70
N VAL A 310 -10.79 18.69 -5.80
CA VAL A 310 -10.78 18.13 -7.16
C VAL A 310 -9.34 18.04 -7.68
N MET A 311 -8.87 16.81 -7.84
CA MET A 311 -7.64 16.51 -8.58
C MET A 311 -7.94 16.46 -10.09
N PRO A 312 -7.19 17.19 -10.94
CA PRO A 312 -7.30 17.04 -12.39
C PRO A 312 -6.85 15.63 -12.81
N GLY A 313 -7.68 14.93 -13.60
CA GLY A 313 -7.33 13.65 -14.23
C GLY A 313 -7.71 12.39 -13.46
N THR A 314 -8.28 12.50 -12.26
CA THR A 314 -8.90 11.36 -11.55
C THR A 314 -10.40 11.60 -11.49
N ARG A 315 -11.19 10.79 -12.22
CA ARG A 315 -12.65 10.76 -12.00
C ARG A 315 -12.87 10.35 -10.54
N ALA A 316 -13.46 11.24 -9.75
CA ALA A 316 -14.04 10.83 -8.48
C ALA A 316 -15.20 9.90 -8.84
N GLU A 317 -15.14 8.64 -8.42
CA GLU A 317 -16.36 7.85 -8.35
C GLU A 317 -17.23 8.51 -7.27
N GLU A 318 -18.40 9.01 -7.69
CA GLU A 318 -19.35 9.65 -6.78
C GLU A 318 -19.79 8.63 -5.74
N PRO A 319 -19.58 8.87 -4.44
CA PRO A 319 -20.31 8.12 -3.43
C PRO A 319 -21.78 8.56 -3.52
N VAL A 320 -22.66 7.59 -3.71
CA VAL A 320 -24.10 7.79 -3.57
C VAL A 320 -24.38 8.08 -2.10
N GLU A 321 -24.53 9.35 -1.73
CA GLU A 321 -25.08 9.75 -0.43
C GLU A 321 -26.48 10.36 -0.58
N PRO A 322 -27.36 10.12 0.40
CA PRO A 322 -28.74 10.54 0.37
C PRO A 322 -28.88 12.05 0.59
N THR A 323 -29.84 12.63 -0.13
CA THR A 323 -30.23 14.03 -0.08
C THR A 323 -30.71 14.45 1.30
N SER A 324 -30.00 15.37 1.96
CA SER A 324 -30.59 16.38 2.86
C SER A 324 -29.51 17.29 3.45
N ASN A 325 -29.30 18.45 2.82
CA ASN A 325 -29.16 19.76 3.49
C ASN A 325 -28.75 20.81 2.45
N ARG A 326 -29.71 21.65 2.06
CA ARG A 326 -29.49 22.78 1.16
C ARG A 326 -28.54 23.79 1.82
N ARG A 327 -27.31 23.91 1.33
CA ARG A 327 -26.43 25.04 1.63
C ARG A 327 -26.84 26.25 0.77
N ALA A 328 -26.95 27.41 1.41
CA ALA A 328 -27.18 28.69 0.74
C ALA A 328 -25.98 29.04 -0.16
N SER A 329 -26.24 29.28 -1.45
CA SER A 329 -25.27 29.81 -2.41
C SER A 329 -25.20 31.34 -2.29
N ILE A 330 -23.99 31.89 -2.39
CA ILE A 330 -23.71 33.34 -2.35
C ILE A 330 -23.69 33.95 -3.78
N MET A 331 -24.05 33.19 -4.82
CA MET A 331 -24.12 33.76 -6.17
C MET A 331 -25.31 34.72 -6.30
N PRO A 332 -25.14 35.93 -6.91
CA PRO A 332 -26.25 36.72 -7.38
C PRO A 332 -27.03 35.92 -8.41
N ARG A 333 -28.37 35.96 -8.36
CA ARG A 333 -29.25 35.32 -9.35
C ARG A 333 -29.15 36.05 -10.70
N GLY A 334 -28.09 35.78 -11.44
CA GLY A 334 -27.93 36.13 -12.85
C GLY A 334 -28.54 35.06 -13.75
N GLN A 335 -29.25 35.53 -14.78
CA GLN A 335 -29.99 34.82 -15.83
C GLN A 335 -29.63 33.33 -16.05
N THR A 336 -30.66 32.48 -15.99
CA THR A 336 -30.60 31.08 -16.42
C THR A 336 -30.19 30.99 -17.90
N PRO A 337 -29.11 30.29 -18.26
CA PRO A 337 -28.82 30.03 -19.66
C PRO A 337 -29.90 29.12 -20.24
N VAL A 338 -30.41 29.48 -21.42
CA VAL A 338 -31.37 28.68 -22.20
C VAL A 338 -30.80 27.29 -22.42
N ARG A 339 -31.49 26.26 -21.90
CA ARG A 339 -31.18 24.85 -22.21
C ARG A 339 -31.41 24.62 -23.70
N VAL A 340 -30.33 24.54 -24.47
CA VAL A 340 -30.37 24.02 -25.83
C VAL A 340 -30.61 22.52 -25.75
N ALA A 341 -31.78 22.06 -26.20
CA ALA A 341 -32.10 20.65 -26.28
C ALA A 341 -31.15 19.95 -27.28
N PRO A 342 -30.59 18.78 -26.96
CA PRO A 342 -29.76 18.04 -27.91
C PRO A 342 -30.62 17.57 -29.09
N LYS A 343 -30.24 17.97 -30.31
CA LYS A 343 -30.83 17.43 -31.55
C LYS A 343 -30.55 15.93 -31.63
N LYS A 344 -31.59 15.13 -31.84
CA LYS A 344 -31.47 13.70 -32.13
C LYS A 344 -30.74 13.54 -33.47
N HIS A 345 -29.53 12.99 -33.44
CA HIS A 345 -28.87 12.50 -34.65
C HIS A 345 -29.57 11.22 -35.10
N TYR A 346 -30.27 11.28 -36.22
CA TYR A 346 -30.64 10.08 -36.98
C TYR A 346 -29.40 9.64 -37.78
N PRO A 347 -28.98 8.37 -37.72
CA PRO A 347 -27.95 7.87 -38.62
C PRO A 347 -28.52 7.78 -40.03
N LEU A 348 -27.92 8.53 -40.96
CA LEU A 348 -28.16 8.38 -42.39
C LEU A 348 -27.44 7.10 -42.89
N GLY A 349 -28.20 6.21 -43.54
CA GLY A 349 -27.69 5.37 -44.61
C GLY A 349 -27.29 3.93 -44.24
N PHE A 350 -28.27 3.03 -44.26
CA PHE A 350 -28.12 1.76 -44.97
C PHE A 350 -29.31 1.68 -45.92
N GLN A 351 -29.03 1.81 -47.21
CA GLN A 351 -29.97 1.50 -48.29
C GLN A 351 -30.02 -0.02 -48.41
N ASP A 352 -31.18 -0.60 -48.18
CA ASP A 352 -31.50 -1.94 -48.66
C ASP A 352 -31.60 -1.88 -50.20
N PHE A 353 -30.77 -2.65 -50.88
CA PHE A 353 -30.93 -2.93 -52.30
C PHE A 353 -31.65 -4.27 -52.43
N ASP A 354 -32.90 -4.23 -52.89
CA ASP A 354 -33.56 -5.38 -53.49
C ASP A 354 -32.98 -5.63 -54.89
N MET A 355 -32.22 -6.72 -55.03
CA MET A 355 -32.29 -7.69 -56.14
C MET A 355 -31.44 -8.93 -55.82
#